data_AF-A0A177MQT7-F1
#
_entry.id   AF-A0A177MQT7-F1
#
_cell.length_a   1.000
_cell.length_b   1.000
_cell.length_c   1.000
_cell.angle_alpha   90.00
_cell.angle_beta   90.00
_cell.angle_gamma   90.00
#
_symmetry.space_group_name_H-M   'P 1'
#
loop_
_entity.id
_entity.type
_entity.pdbx_description
1 polymer ?
#
loop_
_entity_poly.entity_id
_entity_poly.type
_entity_poly.pdbx_seq_one_letter_code
_entity_poly.pdbx_strand_id
1 'polypeptide(L)'
;MRKIPYLKTSLAVCLLAASSASSANVWAPNDGDINLLSFSASSFPFPSLSDTFGIFEDTALISTAEPVVAFTGVGAVSFVANGGNYTIDTGTSSGTLLGSSNFQIGMLSDGVWSAAFGNTDLGSDAKLLAFADASEFNNLHFLYAFDISPSQATDDGPSAVPLPASIWMMTSALLGVLYAGRRKASVYA
;
A
#
# COMPACT_ATOMS: atom_id res chain seq x y z
N MET A 1 24.23 25.07 26.32
CA MET A 1 22.90 24.76 25.73
C MET A 1 22.71 23.25 25.63
N ARG A 2 21.91 22.64 26.51
CA ARG A 2 21.53 21.21 26.47
C ARG A 2 20.18 21.06 25.74
N LYS A 3 20.16 20.92 24.42
CA LYS A 3 18.91 20.67 23.64
C LYS A 3 19.08 19.70 22.44
N ILE A 4 20.23 19.03 22.32
CA ILE A 4 20.52 18.13 21.19
C ILE A 4 19.92 16.70 21.33
N PRO A 5 19.74 16.09 22.52
CA PRO A 5 19.22 14.72 22.57
C PRO A 5 17.75 14.64 22.17
N TYR A 6 16.91 15.58 22.61
CA TYR A 6 15.47 15.59 22.33
C TYR A 6 15.13 15.68 20.84
N LEU A 7 15.91 16.44 20.05
CA LEU A 7 15.69 16.56 18.60
C LEU A 7 15.94 15.21 17.90
N LYS A 8 17.03 14.51 18.25
CA LYS A 8 17.38 13.23 17.63
C LYS A 8 16.38 12.13 18.00
N THR A 9 15.96 12.08 19.27
CA THR A 9 14.95 11.13 19.73
C THR A 9 13.58 11.41 19.09
N SER A 10 13.17 12.69 19.01
CA SER A 10 11.93 13.07 18.31
C SER A 10 11.97 12.71 16.84
N LEU A 11 13.11 12.87 16.16
CA LEU A 11 13.22 12.54 14.75
C LEU A 11 13.23 11.02 14.51
N ALA A 12 13.84 10.24 15.41
CA ALA A 12 13.78 8.78 15.37
C ALA A 12 12.35 8.26 15.60
N VAL A 13 11.59 8.89 16.51
CA VAL A 13 10.16 8.58 16.72
C VAL A 13 9.34 8.96 15.48
N CYS A 14 9.60 10.10 14.85
CA CYS A 14 8.94 10.48 13.60
C CYS A 14 9.30 9.53 12.44
N LEU A 15 10.56 9.06 12.36
CA LEU A 15 11.01 8.06 11.39
C LEU A 15 10.35 6.70 11.62
N LEU A 16 10.20 6.28 12.88
CA LEU A 16 9.53 5.03 13.25
C LEU A 16 8.02 5.11 12.95
N ALA A 17 7.38 6.24 13.25
CA ALA A 17 5.99 6.48 12.89
C ALA A 17 5.80 6.56 11.35
N ALA A 18 6.76 7.13 10.62
CA ALA A 18 6.73 7.17 9.15
C ALA A 18 7.01 5.81 8.50
N SER A 19 7.81 4.93 9.13
CA SER A 19 8.00 3.56 8.64
C SER A 19 6.74 2.71 8.78
N SER A 20 5.88 2.98 9.77
CA SER A 20 4.56 2.33 9.85
C SER A 20 3.59 2.84 8.78
N ALA A 21 3.83 4.04 8.22
CA ALA A 21 3.04 4.61 7.14
C ALA A 21 3.51 4.16 5.74
N SER A 22 4.66 3.49 5.61
CA SER A 22 5.13 2.98 4.30
C SER A 22 4.39 1.72 3.83
N SER A 23 3.52 1.14 4.66
CA SER A 23 2.61 0.04 4.29
C SER A 23 1.21 0.54 3.92
N ALA A 24 1.01 1.85 3.72
CA ALA A 24 -0.29 2.38 3.31
C ALA A 24 -0.67 1.81 1.93
N ASN A 25 -1.76 1.04 1.89
CA ASN A 25 -2.30 0.35 0.71
C ASN A 25 -1.56 -0.93 0.24
N VAL A 26 -0.69 -1.52 1.07
CA VAL A 26 -0.11 -2.85 0.78
C VAL A 26 -0.81 -3.90 1.64
N TRP A 27 -1.27 -4.97 0.99
CA TRP A 27 -2.09 -6.03 1.56
C TRP A 27 -1.44 -7.39 1.35
N ALA A 28 -1.72 -8.33 2.24
CA ALA A 28 -1.32 -9.73 2.13
C ALA A 28 -2.56 -10.64 2.17
N PRO A 29 -2.63 -11.69 1.32
CA PRO A 29 -3.69 -12.68 1.41
C PRO A 29 -3.46 -13.56 2.64
N ASN A 30 -4.53 -13.84 3.40
CA ASN A 30 -4.42 -14.62 4.64
C ASN A 30 -4.44 -16.15 4.41
N ASP A 31 -5.18 -16.62 3.40
CA ASP A 31 -5.34 -18.05 3.09
C ASP A 31 -5.20 -18.34 1.58
N GLY A 32 -4.35 -17.57 0.89
CA GLY A 32 -4.05 -17.76 -0.54
C GLY A 32 -5.15 -17.28 -1.50
N ASP A 33 -6.42 -17.34 -1.12
CA ASP A 33 -7.52 -16.76 -1.89
C ASP A 33 -8.08 -15.53 -1.17
N ILE A 34 -8.57 -14.55 -1.94
CA ILE A 34 -9.27 -13.37 -1.42
C ILE A 34 -10.59 -13.19 -2.17
N ASN A 35 -11.57 -12.60 -1.50
CA ASN A 35 -12.86 -12.28 -2.11
C ASN A 35 -13.10 -10.77 -2.08
N LEU A 36 -13.48 -10.21 -3.21
CA LEU A 36 -13.61 -8.77 -3.41
C LEU A 36 -15.02 -8.45 -3.91
N LEU A 37 -15.63 -7.43 -3.34
CA LEU A 37 -16.99 -7.02 -3.68
C LEU A 37 -17.18 -5.51 -3.57
N SER A 38 -17.46 -4.87 -4.71
CA SER A 38 -17.56 -3.42 -4.85
C SER A 38 -18.96 -2.89 -4.55
N PHE A 39 -19.04 -1.68 -4.01
CA PHE A 39 -20.24 -0.87 -3.88
C PHE A 39 -19.93 0.59 -4.16
N SER A 40 -20.88 1.32 -4.73
CA SER A 40 -20.80 2.77 -4.82
C SER A 40 -21.98 3.40 -4.08
N ALA A 41 -21.88 4.71 -3.80
CA ALA A 41 -23.00 5.47 -3.26
C ALA A 41 -24.24 5.42 -4.17
N SER A 42 -24.05 5.23 -5.47
CA SER A 42 -25.12 5.11 -6.47
C SER A 42 -25.69 3.70 -6.61
N SER A 43 -24.93 2.65 -6.24
CA SER A 43 -25.35 1.25 -6.40
C SER A 43 -25.95 0.63 -5.13
N PHE A 44 -25.72 1.22 -3.95
CA PHE A 44 -26.19 0.64 -2.67
C PHE A 44 -27.72 0.42 -2.66
N PRO A 45 -28.22 -0.78 -2.27
CA PRO A 45 -27.54 -1.87 -1.58
C PRO A 45 -26.93 -2.96 -2.48
N PHE A 46 -26.91 -2.78 -3.80
CA PHE A 46 -26.39 -3.76 -4.74
C PHE A 46 -24.91 -3.53 -5.04
N PRO A 47 -24.15 -4.61 -5.33
CA PRO A 47 -22.76 -4.47 -5.74
C PRO A 47 -22.64 -3.62 -7.00
N SER A 48 -21.63 -2.77 -7.08
CA SER A 48 -21.27 -2.11 -8.34
C SER A 48 -20.63 -3.15 -9.25
N LEU A 49 -21.13 -3.28 -10.48
CA LEU A 49 -20.56 -4.19 -11.49
C LEU A 49 -19.76 -3.45 -12.57
N SER A 50 -19.72 -2.11 -12.51
CA SER A 50 -19.02 -1.25 -13.47
C SER A 50 -17.64 -0.81 -12.97
N ASP A 51 -17.44 -0.76 -11.66
CA ASP A 51 -16.20 -0.29 -11.08
C ASP A 51 -15.07 -1.26 -11.41
N THR A 52 -14.01 -0.73 -12.00
CA THR A 52 -12.85 -1.53 -12.41
C THR A 52 -11.74 -1.36 -11.39
N PHE A 53 -11.28 -2.50 -10.85
CA PHE A 53 -10.19 -2.58 -9.90
C PHE A 53 -9.03 -3.37 -10.50
N GLY A 54 -7.83 -3.09 -9.99
CA GLY A 54 -6.58 -3.69 -10.42
C GLY A 54 -5.75 -4.12 -9.23
N ILE A 55 -5.07 -5.25 -9.39
CA ILE A 55 -4.06 -5.75 -8.44
C ILE A 55 -2.69 -5.39 -9.00
N PHE A 56 -1.87 -4.76 -8.16
CA PHE A 56 -0.53 -4.30 -8.49
C PHE A 56 0.49 -4.95 -7.58
N GLU A 57 1.74 -4.96 -8.02
CA GLU A 57 2.89 -5.31 -7.16
C GLU A 57 2.93 -4.42 -5.92
N ASP A 58 3.38 -4.96 -4.79
CA ASP A 58 3.58 -4.22 -3.54
C ASP A 58 4.52 -3.00 -3.68
N THR A 59 5.44 -3.04 -4.65
CA THR A 59 6.38 -1.97 -4.98
C THR A 59 5.91 -0.99 -6.05
N ALA A 60 4.78 -1.26 -6.71
CA ALA A 60 4.34 -0.50 -7.88
C ALA A 60 3.90 0.93 -7.51
N LEU A 61 4.21 1.87 -8.40
CA LEU A 61 3.59 3.19 -8.39
C LEU A 61 2.27 3.13 -9.17
N ILE A 62 1.15 2.98 -8.46
CA ILE A 62 -0.19 2.75 -9.06
C ILE A 62 -0.53 3.76 -10.15
N SER A 63 -0.18 5.04 -10.01
CA SER A 63 -0.53 6.08 -10.98
C SER A 63 0.11 5.91 -12.37
N THR A 64 1.11 5.04 -12.50
CA THR A 64 1.87 4.84 -13.75
C THR A 64 2.13 3.38 -14.10
N ALA A 65 1.92 2.46 -13.16
CA ALA A 65 2.08 1.04 -13.40
C ALA A 65 0.83 0.47 -14.09
N GLU A 66 1.01 -0.58 -14.87
CA GLU A 66 -0.09 -1.42 -15.33
C GLU A 66 -0.45 -2.44 -14.24
N PRO A 67 -1.74 -2.77 -14.07
CA PRO A 67 -2.15 -3.81 -13.14
C PRO A 67 -1.67 -5.18 -13.62
N VAL A 68 -1.31 -6.05 -12.67
CA VAL A 68 -0.98 -7.45 -12.94
C VAL A 68 -2.22 -8.22 -13.39
N VAL A 69 -3.35 -7.95 -12.74
CA VAL A 69 -4.69 -8.40 -13.15
C VAL A 69 -5.70 -7.30 -12.86
N ALA A 70 -6.74 -7.20 -13.69
CA ALA A 70 -7.86 -6.29 -13.48
C ALA A 70 -9.19 -7.06 -13.46
N PHE A 71 -10.15 -6.58 -12.69
CA PHE A 71 -11.47 -7.17 -12.53
C PHE A 71 -12.54 -6.09 -12.32
N THR A 72 -13.79 -6.44 -12.59
CA THR A 72 -14.93 -5.51 -12.49
C THR A 72 -15.90 -5.96 -11.42
N GLY A 73 -16.15 -5.09 -10.44
CA GLY A 73 -17.21 -5.22 -9.45
C GLY A 73 -17.01 -6.29 -8.38
N VAL A 74 -17.03 -7.56 -8.76
CA VAL A 74 -16.94 -8.70 -7.82
C VAL A 74 -15.97 -9.73 -8.38
N GLY A 75 -15.09 -10.25 -7.54
CA GLY A 75 -14.13 -11.26 -7.95
C GLY A 75 -13.56 -12.03 -6.78
N ALA A 76 -13.44 -13.34 -6.96
CA ALA A 76 -12.51 -14.15 -6.18
C ALA A 76 -11.15 -14.07 -6.89
N VAL A 77 -10.09 -13.92 -6.12
CA VAL A 77 -8.73 -13.85 -6.64
C VAL A 77 -7.89 -14.88 -5.92
N SER A 78 -7.31 -15.79 -6.69
CA SER A 78 -6.46 -16.86 -6.16
C SER A 78 -4.99 -16.51 -6.30
N PHE A 79 -4.22 -16.75 -5.24
CA PHE A 79 -2.78 -16.58 -5.18
C PHE A 79 -2.12 -17.94 -4.99
N VAL A 80 -1.45 -18.43 -6.03
CA VAL A 80 -0.77 -19.72 -6.03
C VAL A 80 0.73 -19.51 -6.12
N ALA A 81 1.47 -20.01 -5.12
CA ALA A 81 2.93 -19.94 -5.13
C ALA A 81 3.51 -20.72 -6.33
N ASN A 82 4.41 -20.08 -7.07
CA ASN A 82 5.11 -20.62 -8.22
C ASN A 82 6.60 -20.32 -8.11
N GLY A 83 7.31 -21.16 -7.36
CA GLY A 83 8.71 -20.93 -7.00
C GLY A 83 8.85 -19.74 -6.04
N GLY A 84 9.64 -18.73 -6.43
CA GLY A 84 9.79 -17.49 -5.67
C GLY A 84 8.74 -16.42 -5.98
N ASN A 85 7.80 -16.70 -6.88
CA ASN A 85 6.77 -15.79 -7.36
C ASN A 85 5.38 -16.32 -7.01
N TYR A 86 4.34 -15.53 -7.23
CA TYR A 86 2.94 -15.93 -7.03
C TYR A 86 2.14 -15.71 -8.30
N THR A 87 1.48 -16.74 -8.81
CA THR A 87 0.50 -16.61 -9.87
C THR A 87 -0.81 -16.11 -9.29
N ILE A 88 -1.35 -15.02 -9.85
CA ILE A 88 -2.67 -14.51 -9.49
C ILE A 88 -3.66 -14.87 -10.59
N ASP A 89 -4.85 -15.33 -10.22
CA ASP A 89 -5.93 -15.65 -11.16
C ASP A 89 -7.28 -15.12 -10.66
N THR A 90 -8.06 -14.48 -11.54
CA THR A 90 -9.42 -13.97 -11.26
C THR A 90 -10.52 -14.80 -11.92
N GLY A 91 -10.17 -15.93 -12.54
CA GLY A 91 -10.98 -16.76 -13.41
C GLY A 91 -11.11 -16.24 -14.84
N THR A 92 -10.86 -14.95 -15.08
CA THR A 92 -10.96 -14.30 -16.40
C THR A 92 -9.64 -13.67 -16.86
N SER A 93 -8.74 -13.40 -15.92
CA SER A 93 -7.41 -12.86 -16.15
C SER A 93 -6.43 -13.52 -15.20
N SER A 94 -5.19 -13.68 -15.64
CA SER A 94 -4.11 -14.18 -14.80
C SER A 94 -2.82 -13.41 -15.03
N GLY A 95 -2.03 -13.32 -13.96
CA GLY A 95 -0.78 -12.60 -13.93
C GLY A 95 0.18 -13.22 -12.91
N THR A 96 1.32 -12.58 -12.66
CA THR A 96 2.32 -13.07 -11.72
C THR A 96 2.88 -11.92 -10.90
N LEU A 97 2.82 -12.04 -9.58
CA LEU A 97 3.56 -11.21 -8.63
C LEU A 97 4.98 -11.73 -8.48
N LEU A 98 5.94 -10.82 -8.38
CA LEU A 98 7.36 -11.16 -8.33
C LEU A 98 7.89 -11.08 -6.89
N GLY A 99 8.42 -12.20 -6.38
CA GLY A 99 9.13 -12.24 -5.10
C GLY A 99 8.27 -12.19 -3.84
N SER A 100 6.98 -11.86 -3.93
CA SER A 100 6.08 -11.62 -2.80
C SER A 100 4.64 -11.93 -3.16
N SER A 101 3.84 -12.35 -2.18
CA SER A 101 2.37 -12.44 -2.30
C SER A 101 1.68 -11.14 -1.89
N ASN A 102 2.44 -10.15 -1.42
CA ASN A 102 1.89 -8.85 -1.09
C ASN A 102 1.49 -8.12 -2.36
N PHE A 103 0.44 -7.32 -2.26
CA PHE A 103 -0.10 -6.60 -3.41
C PHE A 103 -0.70 -5.28 -2.98
N GLN A 104 -0.91 -4.40 -3.95
CA GLN A 104 -1.73 -3.20 -3.78
C GLN A 104 -3.01 -3.33 -4.59
N ILE A 105 -4.08 -2.68 -4.12
CA ILE A 105 -5.34 -2.57 -4.85
C ILE A 105 -5.46 -1.13 -5.36
N GLY A 106 -5.79 -0.99 -6.64
CA GLY A 106 -6.13 0.30 -7.25
C GLY A 106 -7.50 0.27 -7.93
N MET A 107 -8.12 1.44 -8.05
CA MET A 107 -9.35 1.65 -8.84
C MET A 107 -9.03 2.51 -10.06
N LEU A 108 -9.61 2.13 -11.21
CA LEU A 108 -9.52 2.90 -12.44
C LEU A 108 -10.60 3.98 -12.46
N SER A 109 -10.19 5.24 -12.60
CA SER A 109 -11.07 6.40 -12.74
C SER A 109 -10.54 7.25 -13.90
N ASP A 110 -11.37 7.49 -14.91
CA ASP A 110 -11.03 8.27 -16.11
C ASP A 110 -9.69 7.89 -16.78
N GLY A 111 -9.39 6.59 -16.85
CA GLY A 111 -8.15 6.08 -17.43
C GLY A 111 -6.92 6.17 -16.51
N VAL A 112 -7.07 6.65 -15.28
CA VAL A 112 -6.00 6.76 -14.28
C VAL A 112 -6.27 5.81 -13.12
N TRP A 113 -5.24 5.06 -12.72
CA TRP A 113 -5.30 4.19 -11.55
C TRP A 113 -4.99 4.97 -10.28
N SER A 114 -5.77 4.72 -9.23
CA SER A 114 -5.63 5.37 -7.93
C SER A 114 -5.68 4.35 -6.79
N ALA A 115 -4.88 4.60 -5.74
CA ALA A 115 -4.85 3.80 -4.53
C ALA A 115 -6.07 4.10 -3.63
N ALA A 116 -6.39 3.19 -2.71
CA ALA A 116 -7.38 3.46 -1.67
C ALA A 116 -6.90 4.63 -0.80
N PHE A 117 -7.75 5.64 -0.59
CA PHE A 117 -7.42 6.78 0.26
C PHE A 117 -7.75 6.54 1.74
N GLY A 118 -8.55 5.51 2.01
CA GLY A 118 -8.96 5.13 3.36
C GLY A 118 -9.32 3.65 3.44
N ASN A 119 -9.25 3.10 4.64
CA ASN A 119 -9.74 1.77 4.93
C ASN A 119 -10.41 1.71 6.31
N THR A 120 -11.21 0.70 6.54
CA THR A 120 -11.82 0.39 7.83
C THR A 120 -11.78 -1.11 8.06
N ASP A 121 -11.41 -1.49 9.28
CA ASP A 121 -11.46 -2.88 9.72
C ASP A 121 -12.89 -3.27 10.10
N LEU A 122 -13.41 -4.32 9.46
CA LEU A 122 -14.74 -4.85 9.76
C LEU A 122 -14.68 -6.07 10.67
N GLY A 123 -13.47 -6.56 11.00
CA GLY A 123 -13.24 -7.79 11.75
C GLY A 123 -13.20 -9.03 10.85
N SER A 124 -12.76 -10.16 11.40
CA SER A 124 -12.69 -11.46 10.70
C SER A 124 -12.04 -11.37 9.31
N ASP A 125 -10.89 -10.70 9.22
CA ASP A 125 -10.11 -10.53 8.00
C ASP A 125 -10.83 -9.79 6.85
N ALA A 126 -11.92 -9.10 7.17
CA ALA A 126 -12.64 -8.24 6.26
C ALA A 126 -12.21 -6.78 6.41
N LYS A 127 -11.88 -6.13 5.30
CA LYS A 127 -11.57 -4.70 5.21
C LYS A 127 -12.52 -4.02 4.24
N LEU A 128 -12.95 -2.82 4.60
CA LEU A 128 -13.58 -1.89 3.69
C LEU A 128 -12.54 -0.92 3.16
N LEU A 129 -12.32 -0.88 1.87
CA LEU A 129 -11.42 0.07 1.21
C LEU A 129 -12.26 1.17 0.54
N ALA A 130 -11.81 2.41 0.62
CA ALA A 130 -12.49 3.56 0.03
C ALA A 130 -11.64 4.20 -1.07
N PHE A 131 -12.27 4.46 -2.20
CA PHE A 131 -11.70 5.05 -3.41
C PHE A 131 -12.52 6.27 -3.83
N ALA A 132 -11.85 7.24 -4.43
CA ALA A 132 -12.47 8.47 -4.91
C ALA A 132 -12.31 8.55 -6.43
N ASP A 133 -13.42 8.59 -7.15
CA ASP A 133 -13.44 8.87 -8.58
C ASP A 133 -13.29 10.37 -8.84
N ALA A 134 -12.35 10.79 -9.68
CA ALA A 134 -12.17 12.21 -9.97
C ALA A 134 -13.25 12.78 -10.92
N SER A 135 -14.00 11.91 -11.60
CA SER A 135 -14.87 12.25 -12.72
C SER A 135 -16.36 12.33 -12.38
N GLU A 136 -16.77 11.84 -11.21
CA GLU A 136 -18.19 11.76 -10.82
C GLU A 136 -18.59 12.70 -9.66
N PHE A 137 -19.87 13.08 -9.60
CA PHE A 137 -20.43 13.91 -8.53
C PHE A 137 -20.76 13.11 -7.25
N ASN A 138 -20.86 11.78 -7.36
CA ASN A 138 -21.01 10.83 -6.24
C ASN A 138 -19.85 9.83 -6.26
N ASN A 139 -18.66 10.36 -6.09
CA ASN A 139 -17.42 9.67 -6.43
C ASN A 139 -16.86 8.70 -5.39
N LEU A 140 -17.63 8.35 -4.36
CA LEU A 140 -17.15 7.40 -3.37
C LEU A 140 -17.51 5.98 -3.80
N HIS A 141 -16.46 5.20 -4.02
CA HIS A 141 -16.51 3.78 -4.30
C HIS A 141 -15.87 3.02 -3.16
N PHE A 142 -16.45 1.89 -2.82
CA PHE A 142 -16.07 1.07 -1.70
C PHE A 142 -15.80 -0.35 -2.18
N LEU A 143 -14.72 -0.96 -1.71
CA LEU A 143 -14.41 -2.35 -1.98
C LEU A 143 -14.37 -3.10 -0.65
N TYR A 144 -15.29 -4.03 -0.46
CA TYR A 144 -15.17 -5.02 0.59
C TYR A 144 -14.18 -6.08 0.14
N ALA A 145 -13.13 -6.26 0.94
CA ALA A 145 -12.12 -7.28 0.72
C ALA A 145 -12.12 -8.22 1.91
N PHE A 146 -12.25 -9.51 1.64
CA PHE A 146 -12.21 -10.59 2.63
C PHE A 146 -10.90 -11.35 2.50
N ASP A 147 -10.47 -11.94 3.61
CA ASP A 147 -9.25 -12.74 3.73
C ASP A 147 -7.98 -11.93 3.41
N ILE A 148 -7.99 -10.64 3.73
CA ILE A 148 -6.83 -9.75 3.58
C ILE A 148 -6.40 -9.12 4.91
N SER A 149 -5.10 -8.99 5.09
CA SER A 149 -4.50 -8.24 6.19
C SER A 149 -3.57 -7.14 5.66
N PRO A 150 -3.41 -6.02 6.40
CA PRO A 150 -2.37 -5.05 6.08
C PRO A 150 -1.02 -5.74 6.10
N SER A 151 -0.23 -5.56 5.04
CA SER A 151 1.11 -6.14 4.98
C SER A 151 1.97 -5.57 6.10
N GLN A 152 2.39 -6.45 7.00
CA GLN A 152 3.34 -6.10 8.06
C GLN A 152 4.75 -6.39 7.57
N ALA A 153 5.71 -5.55 7.95
CA ALA A 153 7.11 -5.92 7.86
C ALA A 153 7.36 -7.05 8.88
N THR A 154 7.24 -8.31 8.45
CA THR A 154 7.51 -9.46 9.31
C THR A 154 9.01 -9.60 9.59
N ASP A 155 9.35 -10.05 10.80
CA ASP A 155 10.72 -10.23 11.28
C ASP A 155 11.52 -11.34 10.53
N ASP A 156 10.86 -12.13 9.68
CA ASP A 156 11.46 -13.21 8.89
C ASP A 156 12.13 -12.71 7.60
N GLY A 157 13.22 -11.94 7.76
CA GLY A 157 14.10 -11.55 6.65
C GLY A 157 13.54 -10.43 5.76
N PRO A 158 14.37 -9.72 4.99
CA PRO A 158 13.97 -8.43 4.43
C PRO A 158 13.11 -8.65 3.18
N SER A 159 11.80 -8.85 3.36
CA SER A 159 10.85 -8.23 2.45
C SER A 159 10.87 -6.73 2.76
N ALA A 160 11.91 -6.06 2.27
CA ALA A 160 11.99 -4.61 2.34
C ALA A 160 10.94 -4.08 1.37
N VAL A 161 9.71 -3.90 1.87
CA VAL A 161 8.73 -3.02 1.24
C VAL A 161 9.50 -1.73 0.88
N PRO A 162 9.60 -1.37 -0.41
CA PRO A 162 10.43 -0.25 -0.81
C PRO A 162 9.93 1.01 -0.11
N LEU A 163 10.72 1.47 0.85
CA LEU A 163 10.42 2.70 1.56
C LEU A 163 10.33 3.83 0.52
N PRO A 164 9.27 4.65 0.54
CA PRO A 164 9.12 5.77 -0.38
C PRO A 164 10.39 6.61 -0.46
N ALA A 165 10.71 7.15 -1.64
CA ALA A 165 11.94 7.91 -1.88
C ALA A 165 12.14 9.09 -0.89
N SER A 166 11.06 9.62 -0.32
CA SER A 166 11.06 10.63 0.74
C SER A 166 11.79 10.15 2.01
N ILE A 167 11.68 8.88 2.37
CA ILE A 167 12.35 8.29 3.53
C ILE A 167 13.87 8.20 3.27
N TRP A 168 14.30 7.84 2.06
CA TRP A 168 15.71 7.82 1.67
C TRP A 168 16.34 9.22 1.64
N MET A 169 15.62 10.20 1.07
CA MET A 169 16.01 11.62 1.07
C MET A 169 16.13 12.16 2.50
N MET A 170 15.16 11.86 3.37
CA MET A 170 15.16 12.31 4.76
C MET A 170 16.28 11.66 5.57
N THR A 171 16.55 10.37 5.35
CA THR A 171 17.68 9.65 5.98
C THR A 171 19.02 10.23 5.57
N SER A 172 19.18 10.53 4.28
CA SER A 172 20.40 11.15 3.73
C SER A 172 20.59 12.58 4.27
N ALA A 173 19.51 13.37 4.36
CA ALA A 173 19.52 14.69 4.95
C ALA A 173 19.89 14.64 6.44
N LEU A 174 19.37 13.66 7.19
CA LEU A 174 19.69 13.46 8.60
C LEU A 174 21.16 13.09 8.82
N LEU A 175 21.71 12.18 8.01
CA LEU A 175 23.14 11.86 8.01
C LEU A 175 23.98 13.10 7.68
N GLY A 176 23.54 13.91 6.72
CA GLY A 176 24.16 15.19 6.39
C GLY A 176 24.18 16.16 7.56
N VAL A 177 23.08 16.31 8.30
CA VAL A 177 22.99 17.16 9.50
C VAL A 177 23.88 16.64 10.64
N LEU A 178 23.92 15.32 10.85
CA LEU A 178 24.79 14.70 11.86
C LEU A 178 26.28 14.83 11.50
N TYR A 179 26.62 14.69 10.22
CA TYR A 179 27.99 14.82 9.71
C TYR A 179 28.46 16.27 9.71
N ALA A 180 27.65 17.21 9.22
CA ALA A 180 27.94 18.65 9.22
C ALA A 180 27.98 19.22 10.65
N GLY A 181 27.14 18.71 11.55
CA GLY A 181 27.11 19.11 12.96
C GLY A 181 28.38 18.79 13.75
N ARG A 182 29.21 17.82 13.31
CA ARG A 182 30.50 17.52 13.95
C ARG A 182 31.56 18.61 13.73
N ARG A 183 31.44 19.46 12.70
CA ARG A 183 32.47 20.47 12.36
C ARG A 183 32.39 21.80 13.12
N LYS A 184 31.44 22.00 14.05
CA LYS A 184 31.37 23.24 14.86
C LYS A 184 31.82 23.11 16.31
N ALA A 185 32.46 22.01 16.70
CA ALA A 185 32.89 21.78 18.09
C ALA A 185 34.43 21.87 18.31
N SER A 186 35.20 22.44 17.39
CA SER A 186 36.63 22.69 17.62
C SER A 186 37.15 23.81 16.73
N VAL A 187 37.06 25.05 17.22
CA VAL A 187 38.14 26.03 17.04
C VAL A 187 38.40 26.60 18.43
N TYR A 188 39.55 26.23 18.99
CA TYR A 188 40.09 26.80 20.22
C TYR A 188 40.33 28.32 20.03
N ALA A 189 39.82 29.10 20.97
CA ALA A 189 40.47 30.27 21.59
C ALA A 189 39.84 30.48 22.96
#